data_AF-A0A8J4GCR0-F1
#
_entry.id   AF-A0A8J4GCR0-F1
#
_cell.length_a   1.000
_cell.length_b   1.000
_cell.length_c   1.000
_cell.angle_alpha   90.00
_cell.angle_beta   90.00
_cell.angle_gamma   90.00
#
_symmetry.space_group_name_H-M   'P 1'
#
loop_
_entity.id
_entity.type
_entity.pdbx_description
1 polymer ?
#
loop_
_entity_poly.entity_id
_entity_poly.type
_entity_poly.pdbx_seq_one_letter_code
_entity_poly.pdbx_strand_id
1 'polypeptide(L)'
;MVLKAASIRTGYYYNALEPYIHFVPFMEKHKDDIVEAIQWARANDEEAQKIARRGVEFAKEHLARPARLCYLFRLLTHLSKQYRYPVSCQRRKLCVPLVEELKYMSRFEKTAGTCNYKELLEKYATDELSAAPDDSAFEELYSQHEDPLHWPRDDVFVEELTRGRQQQ
;
A
#
# COMPACT_ATOMS: atom_id res chain seq x y z
N MET A 1 -11.28 -18.68 -14.83
CA MET A 1 -12.15 -18.56 -13.64
C MET A 1 -11.30 -18.74 -12.40
N VAL A 2 -11.54 -17.99 -11.32
CA VAL A 2 -10.82 -18.15 -10.04
C VAL A 2 -11.66 -19.02 -9.11
N LEU A 3 -11.05 -20.05 -8.52
CA LEU A 3 -11.58 -20.76 -7.36
C LEU A 3 -11.01 -20.11 -6.10
N LYS A 4 -11.85 -19.60 -5.21
CA LYS A 4 -11.40 -18.90 -4.00
C LYS A 4 -11.82 -19.67 -2.76
N ALA A 5 -10.85 -20.02 -1.92
CA ALA A 5 -11.12 -20.64 -0.63
C ALA A 5 -11.80 -19.66 0.33
N ALA A 6 -12.74 -20.16 1.12
CA ALA A 6 -13.23 -19.52 2.32
C ALA A 6 -12.06 -19.40 3.31
N SER A 7 -11.88 -18.20 3.86
CA SER A 7 -10.80 -17.91 4.80
C SER A 7 -11.18 -16.73 5.67
N ILE A 8 -10.67 -16.72 6.90
CA ILE A 8 -10.74 -15.56 7.79
C ILE A 8 -9.88 -14.38 7.30
N ARG A 9 -8.95 -14.63 6.36
CA ARG A 9 -8.09 -13.59 5.80
C ARG A 9 -8.85 -12.78 4.76
N THR A 10 -8.95 -11.47 5.00
CA THR A 10 -9.63 -10.54 4.10
C THR A 10 -8.66 -9.49 3.55
N GLY A 11 -8.76 -9.20 2.25
CA GLY A 11 -8.12 -8.05 1.63
C GLY A 11 -9.07 -6.86 1.60
N TYR A 12 -8.55 -5.64 1.47
CA TYR A 12 -9.35 -4.41 1.47
C TYR A 12 -10.43 -4.37 0.37
N TYR A 13 -10.27 -5.16 -0.70
CA TYR A 13 -11.19 -5.23 -1.83
C TYR A 13 -12.13 -6.45 -1.80
N TYR A 14 -11.97 -7.36 -0.84
CA TYR A 14 -12.73 -8.62 -0.82
C TYR A 14 -14.23 -8.40 -0.66
N ASN A 15 -14.64 -7.36 0.06
CA ASN A 15 -16.06 -7.02 0.24
C ASN A 15 -16.75 -6.57 -1.05
N ALA A 16 -15.99 -6.21 -2.08
CA ALA A 16 -16.52 -5.86 -3.39
C ALA A 16 -16.51 -7.06 -4.37
N LEU A 17 -15.96 -8.21 -3.97
CA LEU A 17 -16.00 -9.45 -4.75
C LEU A 17 -17.20 -10.30 -4.33
N GLU A 18 -18.12 -10.50 -5.27
CA GLU A 18 -19.28 -11.36 -5.09
C GLU A 18 -19.05 -12.81 -5.56
N PRO A 19 -19.40 -13.83 -4.75
CA PRO A 19 -19.38 -15.24 -5.15
C PRO A 19 -20.30 -15.49 -6.35
N TYR A 20 -19.90 -16.37 -7.25
CA TYR A 20 -20.58 -16.70 -8.51
C TYR A 20 -20.81 -15.51 -9.48
N ILE A 21 -20.31 -14.31 -9.15
CA ILE A 21 -20.19 -13.20 -10.11
C ILE A 21 -18.73 -13.05 -10.54
N HIS A 22 -17.79 -13.01 -9.58
CA HIS A 22 -16.37 -12.75 -9.86
C HIS A 22 -15.48 -13.99 -9.66
N PHE A 23 -15.92 -14.96 -8.86
CA PHE A 23 -15.18 -16.18 -8.54
C PHE A 23 -16.12 -17.30 -8.10
N VAL A 24 -15.65 -18.54 -8.05
CA VAL A 24 -16.40 -19.67 -7.46
C VAL A 24 -15.81 -19.99 -6.07
N PRO A 25 -16.62 -19.95 -5.00
CA PRO A 25 -16.15 -20.27 -3.66
C PRO A 25 -15.92 -21.78 -3.48
N PHE A 26 -14.97 -22.13 -2.62
CA PHE A 26 -14.80 -23.48 -2.07
C PHE A 26 -14.29 -23.39 -0.62
N MET A 27 -14.25 -24.50 0.10
CA MET A 27 -14.11 -24.61 1.55
C MET A 27 -15.21 -23.92 2.36
N GLU A 28 -16.41 -23.80 1.79
CA GLU A 28 -17.56 -23.16 2.46
C GLU A 28 -18.28 -24.17 3.36
N LYS A 29 -18.40 -25.43 2.92
CA LYS A 29 -19.07 -26.49 3.68
C LYS A 29 -18.07 -27.39 4.42
N HIS A 30 -17.02 -27.80 3.71
CA HIS A 30 -15.96 -28.68 4.20
C HIS A 30 -14.71 -28.56 3.32
N LYS A 31 -13.58 -29.09 3.78
CA LYS A 31 -12.27 -28.92 3.12
C LYS A 31 -12.20 -29.53 1.71
N ASP A 32 -13.05 -30.52 1.43
CA ASP A 32 -13.02 -31.30 0.19
C ASP A 32 -14.09 -30.90 -0.85
N ASP A 33 -14.88 -29.83 -0.60
CA ASP A 33 -15.90 -29.34 -1.54
C ASP A 33 -15.29 -28.71 -2.82
N ILE A 34 -13.96 -28.64 -2.91
CA ILE A 34 -13.26 -28.26 -4.14
C ILE A 34 -13.61 -29.16 -5.32
N VAL A 35 -13.86 -30.45 -5.07
CA VAL A 35 -14.27 -31.39 -6.12
C VAL A 35 -15.66 -31.02 -6.66
N GLU A 36 -16.59 -30.62 -5.79
CA GLU A 36 -17.91 -30.12 -6.18
C GLU A 36 -17.79 -28.85 -7.04
N ALA A 37 -16.94 -27.91 -6.63
CA ALA A 37 -16.70 -26.66 -7.37
C ALA A 37 -16.14 -26.93 -8.78
N ILE A 38 -15.21 -27.89 -8.92
CA ILE A 38 -14.64 -28.29 -10.22
C ILE A 38 -15.70 -28.99 -11.08
N GLN A 39 -16.48 -29.92 -10.51
CA GLN A 39 -17.54 -30.62 -11.23
C GLN A 39 -18.61 -29.65 -11.72
N TRP A 40 -19.03 -28.71 -10.88
CA TRP A 40 -19.94 -27.63 -11.25
C TRP A 40 -19.40 -26.81 -12.42
N ALA A 41 -18.13 -26.40 -12.38
CA ALA A 41 -17.53 -25.60 -13.45
C ALA A 41 -17.48 -26.36 -14.79
N ARG A 42 -17.16 -27.67 -14.77
CA ARG A 42 -17.16 -28.51 -15.98
C ARG A 42 -18.56 -28.71 -16.56
N ALA A 43 -19.58 -28.81 -15.71
CA ALA A 43 -20.97 -28.93 -16.14
C ALA A 43 -21.57 -27.60 -16.63
N ASN A 44 -20.98 -26.45 -16.26
CA ASN A 44 -21.49 -25.11 -16.54
C ASN A 44 -20.42 -24.24 -17.22
N ASP A 45 -19.81 -24.74 -18.30
CA ASP A 45 -18.65 -24.10 -18.95
C ASP A 45 -18.91 -22.65 -19.37
N GLU A 46 -20.06 -22.36 -19.98
CA GLU A 46 -20.43 -21.00 -20.38
C GLU A 46 -20.55 -20.04 -19.19
N GLU A 47 -21.12 -20.50 -18.07
CA GLU A 47 -21.27 -19.67 -16.88
C GLU A 47 -19.93 -19.48 -16.18
N ALA A 48 -19.11 -20.54 -16.09
CA ALA A 48 -17.73 -20.45 -15.59
C ALA A 48 -16.90 -19.45 -16.41
N GLN A 49 -17.11 -19.39 -17.73
CA GLN A 49 -16.46 -18.42 -18.61
C GLN A 49 -16.94 -16.99 -18.34
N LYS A 50 -18.24 -16.77 -18.13
CA LYS A 50 -18.79 -15.45 -17.74
C LYS A 50 -18.23 -14.97 -16.41
N ILE A 51 -18.20 -15.83 -15.39
CA ILE A 51 -17.59 -15.53 -14.08
C ILE A 51 -16.12 -15.15 -14.25
N ALA A 52 -15.37 -15.90 -15.06
CA ALA A 52 -13.97 -15.60 -15.34
C ALA A 52 -13.79 -14.20 -15.95
N ARG A 53 -14.62 -13.83 -16.93
CA ARG A 53 -14.57 -12.51 -17.58
C ARG A 53 -14.87 -11.39 -16.60
N ARG A 54 -15.98 -11.50 -15.85
CA ARG A 54 -16.37 -10.52 -14.82
C ARG A 54 -15.29 -10.33 -13.76
N GLY A 55 -14.66 -11.42 -13.29
CA GLY A 55 -13.56 -11.34 -12.34
C GLY A 55 -12.34 -10.57 -12.89
N VAL A 56 -12.01 -10.75 -14.17
CA VAL A 56 -10.93 -10.01 -14.84
C VAL A 56 -11.28 -8.53 -15.03
N GLU A 57 -12.51 -8.24 -15.46
CA GLU A 57 -13.02 -6.87 -15.63
C GLU A 57 -12.99 -6.10 -14.32
N PHE A 58 -13.52 -6.70 -13.24
CA PHE A 58 -13.46 -6.14 -11.89
C PHE A 58 -12.02 -5.79 -11.48
N ALA A 59 -11.07 -6.71 -11.69
CA ALA A 59 -9.68 -6.47 -11.33
C ALA A 59 -9.05 -5.33 -12.14
N LYS A 60 -9.35 -5.24 -13.44
CA LYS A 60 -8.86 -4.16 -14.31
C LYS A 60 -9.43 -2.80 -13.90
N GLU A 61 -10.70 -2.74 -13.53
CA GLU A 61 -11.38 -1.49 -13.21
C GLU A 61 -11.08 -1.01 -11.79
N HIS A 62 -11.10 -1.93 -10.82
CA HIS A 62 -11.08 -1.56 -9.39
C HIS A 62 -9.76 -1.88 -8.68
N LEU A 63 -8.92 -2.75 -9.26
CA LEU A 63 -7.65 -3.15 -8.66
C LEU A 63 -6.44 -2.66 -9.44
N ALA A 64 -6.61 -1.91 -10.54
CA ALA A 64 -5.50 -1.27 -11.24
C ALA A 64 -4.81 -0.21 -10.36
N ARG A 65 -3.55 0.12 -10.69
CA ARG A 65 -2.72 1.07 -9.92
C ARG A 65 -3.46 2.38 -9.58
N PRO A 66 -4.16 3.07 -10.50
CA PRO A 66 -4.90 4.28 -10.18
C PRO A 66 -6.00 4.08 -9.12
N ALA A 67 -6.77 2.99 -9.22
CA ALA A 67 -7.83 2.67 -8.26
C ALA A 67 -7.26 2.35 -6.87
N ARG A 68 -6.16 1.58 -6.79
CA ARG A 68 -5.48 1.29 -5.51
C ARG A 68 -4.92 2.55 -4.86
N LEU A 69 -4.29 3.43 -5.64
CA LEU A 69 -3.76 4.71 -5.13
C LEU A 69 -4.90 5.63 -4.66
N CYS A 70 -6.02 5.67 -5.38
CA CYS A 70 -7.20 6.42 -4.96
C CYS A 70 -7.75 5.90 -3.62
N TYR A 71 -7.85 4.58 -3.43
CA TYR A 71 -8.25 3.98 -2.16
C TYR A 71 -7.30 4.38 -1.03
N LEU A 72 -5.98 4.24 -1.22
CA LEU A 72 -4.98 4.61 -0.21
C LEU A 72 -5.05 6.09 0.14
N PHE A 73 -5.18 6.98 -0.85
CA PHE A 73 -5.34 8.41 -0.63
C PHE A 73 -6.58 8.71 0.23
N ARG A 74 -7.73 8.13 -0.12
CA ARG A 74 -8.97 8.32 0.65
C ARG A 74 -8.85 7.76 2.05
N LEU A 75 -8.27 6.57 2.21
CA LEU A 75 -8.06 5.92 3.51
C LEU A 75 -7.20 6.79 4.42
N LEU A 76 -6.02 7.20 3.94
CA LEU A 76 -5.09 8.03 4.71
C LEU A 76 -5.69 9.40 5.05
N THR A 77 -6.43 10.00 4.12
CA THR A 77 -7.15 11.27 4.35
C THR A 77 -8.26 11.16 5.39
N HIS A 78 -9.00 10.04 5.43
CA HIS A 78 -10.01 9.84 6.46
C HIS A 78 -9.37 9.51 7.81
N LEU A 79 -8.31 8.70 7.80
CA LEU A 79 -7.55 8.35 8.98
C LEU A 79 -6.94 9.59 9.64
N SER A 80 -6.36 10.51 8.86
CA SER A 80 -5.77 11.75 9.39
C SER A 80 -6.79 12.62 10.14
N LYS A 81 -8.05 12.62 9.71
CA LYS A 81 -9.15 13.34 10.39
C LYS A 81 -9.57 12.69 11.72
N GLN A 82 -9.20 11.44 11.97
CA GLN A 82 -9.51 10.75 13.24
C GLN A 82 -8.49 11.05 14.35
N TYR A 83 -7.36 11.68 14.02
CA TYR A 83 -6.35 12.04 15.02
C TYR A 83 -6.91 13.08 15.98
N ARG A 84 -6.85 12.78 17.28
CA ARG A 84 -7.30 13.69 18.36
C ARG A 84 -6.19 14.59 18.90
N TYR A 85 -4.99 14.46 18.37
CA TYR A 85 -3.82 15.24 18.75
C TYR A 85 -3.17 15.86 17.50
N PRO A 86 -2.56 17.05 17.63
CA PRO A 86 -1.79 17.62 16.53
C PRO A 86 -0.59 16.74 16.23
N VAL A 87 -0.39 16.41 14.96
CA VAL A 87 0.81 15.71 14.51
C VAL A 87 2.00 16.65 14.67
N SER A 88 2.87 16.37 15.64
CA SER A 88 4.10 17.15 15.88
C SER A 88 5.31 16.44 15.31
N CYS A 89 6.20 17.20 14.67
CA CYS A 89 7.49 16.70 14.20
C CYS A 89 8.58 16.74 15.25
N GLN A 90 8.37 17.40 16.39
CA GLN A 90 9.37 17.57 17.45
C GLN A 90 9.91 16.24 17.99
N ARG A 91 9.12 15.17 17.87
CA ARG A 91 9.40 13.83 18.43
C ARG A 91 9.64 12.78 17.35
N ARG A 92 9.80 13.21 16.09
CA ARG A 92 9.98 12.33 14.93
C ARG A 92 11.24 12.73 14.21
N LYS A 93 12.22 11.83 14.21
CA LYS A 93 13.48 12.08 13.47
C LYS A 93 13.26 12.12 11.97
N LEU A 94 12.39 11.26 11.44
CA LEU A 94 11.96 11.31 10.04
C LEU A 94 10.68 12.15 9.92
N CYS A 95 10.82 13.47 10.02
CA CYS A 95 9.79 14.42 9.61
C CYS A 95 10.35 15.34 8.52
N VAL A 96 10.13 14.93 7.28
CA VAL A 96 10.71 15.54 6.10
C VAL A 96 9.58 16.10 5.23
N PRO A 97 9.72 17.32 4.67
CA PRO A 97 8.77 17.82 3.69
C PRO A 97 8.61 16.84 2.53
N LEU A 98 7.38 16.62 2.07
CA LEU A 98 7.09 15.66 0.99
C LEU A 98 7.94 15.90 -0.26
N VAL A 99 8.24 17.16 -0.59
CA VAL A 99 9.06 17.53 -1.76
C VAL A 99 10.49 17.01 -1.64
N GLU A 100 11.10 17.10 -0.46
CA GLU A 100 12.46 16.62 -0.23
C GLU A 100 12.53 15.10 -0.29
N GLU A 101 11.51 14.42 0.24
CA GLU A 101 11.37 12.98 0.10
C GLU A 101 11.18 12.56 -1.37
N LEU A 102 10.41 13.31 -2.16
CA LEU A 102 10.25 13.06 -3.59
C LEU A 102 11.56 13.29 -4.37
N LYS A 103 12.32 14.33 -4.05
CA LYS A 103 13.65 14.59 -4.61
C LYS A 103 14.61 13.45 -4.27
N TYR A 104 14.66 13.03 -3.00
CA TYR A 104 15.43 11.87 -2.54
C TYR A 104 15.08 10.61 -3.35
N MET A 105 13.79 10.25 -3.38
CA MET A 105 13.30 9.07 -4.09
C MET A 105 13.55 9.12 -5.61
N SER A 106 13.67 10.31 -6.20
CA SER A 106 13.96 10.46 -7.63
C SER A 106 15.39 10.08 -8.02
N ARG A 107 16.33 10.05 -7.07
CA ARG A 107 17.72 9.64 -7.31
C ARG A 107 17.92 8.12 -7.34
N PHE A 108 16.90 7.33 -6.95
CA PHE A 108 16.99 5.88 -6.93
C PHE A 108 16.62 5.27 -8.28
N GLU A 109 17.55 4.53 -8.88
CA GLU A 109 17.32 3.83 -10.15
C GLU A 109 16.16 2.83 -10.07
N LYS A 110 15.95 2.21 -8.90
CA LYS A 110 14.87 1.24 -8.67
C LYS A 110 13.48 1.84 -8.89
N THR A 111 13.30 3.14 -8.64
CA THR A 111 12.00 3.81 -8.75
C THR A 111 11.88 4.65 -10.02
N ALA A 112 12.99 5.00 -10.67
CA ALA A 112 13.04 5.80 -11.88
C ALA A 112 12.12 5.28 -13.01
N GLY A 113 12.00 3.96 -13.18
CA GLY A 113 11.13 3.36 -14.21
C GLY A 113 9.65 3.23 -13.83
N THR A 114 9.29 3.51 -12.58
CA THR A 114 7.93 3.23 -12.05
C THR A 114 7.17 4.47 -11.60
N CYS A 115 7.84 5.62 -11.54
CA CYS A 115 7.30 6.86 -11.02
C CYS A 115 7.68 8.04 -11.92
N ASN A 116 6.70 8.84 -12.32
CA ASN A 116 6.94 10.08 -13.06
C ASN A 116 7.28 11.21 -12.08
N TYR A 117 8.54 11.25 -11.63
CA TYR A 117 8.99 12.25 -10.65
C TYR A 117 8.84 13.69 -11.13
N LYS A 118 8.96 13.93 -12.44
CA LYS A 118 8.76 15.25 -13.04
C LYS A 118 7.35 15.77 -12.76
N GLU A 119 6.33 14.99 -13.10
CA GLU A 119 4.93 15.33 -12.85
C GLU A 119 4.62 15.51 -11.35
N LEU A 120 5.18 14.65 -10.49
CA LEU A 120 4.96 14.75 -9.05
C LEU A 120 5.59 16.01 -8.46
N LEU A 121 6.83 16.33 -8.84
CA LEU A 121 7.51 17.53 -8.36
C LEU A 121 6.81 18.79 -8.91
N GLU A 122 6.39 18.82 -10.17
CA GLU A 122 5.59 19.92 -10.74
C GLU A 122 4.27 20.13 -10.01
N LYS A 123 3.64 19.07 -9.48
CA LYS A 123 2.36 19.17 -8.77
C LYS A 123 2.49 19.54 -7.30
N TYR A 124 3.54 19.05 -6.64
CA TYR A 124 3.67 19.15 -5.17
C TYR A 124 4.80 20.08 -4.71
N ALA A 125 5.66 20.58 -5.60
CA ALA A 125 6.76 21.49 -5.27
C ALA A 125 6.48 22.96 -5.63
N THR A 126 5.23 23.33 -5.90
CA THR A 126 4.81 24.64 -6.42
C THR A 126 4.88 25.80 -5.42
N ASP A 127 5.06 25.55 -4.12
CA ASP A 127 5.25 26.61 -3.11
C ASP A 127 6.75 26.79 -2.79
N GLU A 128 7.20 28.05 -2.70
CA GLU A 128 8.61 28.51 -2.62
C GLU A 128 9.46 27.91 -1.47
N LEU A 129 8.87 27.16 -0.54
CA LEU A 129 9.60 26.35 0.46
C LEU A 129 10.38 25.16 -0.16
N SER A 130 10.22 24.93 -1.48
CA SER A 130 10.91 23.88 -2.25
C SER A 130 12.26 24.30 -2.84
N ALA A 131 12.65 25.57 -2.68
CA ALA A 131 13.87 26.14 -3.24
C ALA A 131 15.06 26.06 -2.27
N ALA A 132 15.65 24.87 -2.13
CA ALA A 132 17.06 24.74 -1.79
C ALA A 132 17.70 23.68 -2.73
N PRO A 133 18.72 24.06 -3.51
CA PRO A 133 19.41 23.20 -4.46
C PRO A 133 20.80 22.80 -3.94
N ASP A 134 20.91 22.16 -2.78
CA ASP A 134 22.19 21.60 -2.35
C ASP A 134 22.11 20.09 -2.08
N ASP A 135 23.22 19.41 -2.31
CA ASP A 135 23.37 17.97 -2.10
C ASP A 135 23.42 17.57 -0.61
N SER A 136 23.58 18.53 0.31
CA SER A 136 23.66 18.25 1.75
C SER A 136 22.33 17.76 2.32
N ALA A 137 21.21 18.30 1.82
CA ALA A 137 19.88 17.81 2.19
C ALA A 137 19.64 16.35 1.75
N PHE A 138 20.23 15.94 0.61
CA PHE A 138 20.13 14.56 0.14
C PHE A 138 20.94 13.60 1.03
N GLU A 139 22.18 13.94 1.37
CA GLU A 139 23.03 13.09 2.24
C GLU A 139 22.45 12.95 3.65
N GLU A 140 21.89 14.03 4.20
CA GLU A 140 21.17 13.98 5.47
C GLU A 140 19.98 13.02 5.40
N LEU A 141 19.14 13.13 4.37
CA LEU A 141 18.01 12.22 4.16
C LEU A 141 18.43 10.79 3.91
N TYR A 142 19.48 10.58 3.13
CA TYR A 142 20.04 9.26 2.87
C TYR A 142 20.48 8.60 4.17
N SER A 143 21.18 9.33 5.05
CA SER A 143 21.58 8.81 6.36
C SER A 143 20.38 8.44 7.24
N GLN A 144 19.28 9.21 7.18
CA GLN A 144 18.05 8.93 7.93
C GLN A 144 17.32 7.68 7.42
N HIS A 145 17.37 7.39 6.12
CA HIS A 145 16.71 6.23 5.50
C HIS A 145 17.52 4.93 5.65
N GLU A 146 18.85 5.00 5.71
CA GLU A 146 19.72 3.83 5.91
C GLU A 146 19.75 3.36 7.38
N ASP A 147 19.38 4.21 8.35
CA ASP A 147 19.42 3.84 9.75
C ASP A 147 18.24 2.91 10.15
N PRO A 148 18.50 1.65 10.56
CA PRO A 148 17.45 0.68 10.89
C PRO A 148 16.63 1.02 12.14
N LEU A 149 17.09 1.96 12.97
CA LEU A 149 16.35 2.52 14.11
C LEU A 149 15.48 3.73 13.74
N HIS A 150 15.60 4.27 12.52
CA HIS A 150 14.92 5.49 12.07
C HIS A 150 13.66 5.25 11.22
N TRP A 151 13.30 3.99 10.99
CA TRP A 151 11.91 3.65 10.65
C TRP A 151 10.98 4.36 11.64
N PRO A 152 9.88 5.02 11.22
CA PRO A 152 9.09 5.91 12.06
C PRO A 152 8.53 5.17 13.29
N ARG A 153 9.35 5.16 14.34
CA ARG A 153 9.03 4.75 15.70
C ARG A 153 9.02 6.04 16.49
N ASP A 154 7.97 6.21 17.30
CA ASP A 154 7.96 7.30 18.25
C ASP A 154 9.17 7.13 19.20
N ASP A 155 9.83 8.24 19.52
CA ASP A 155 11.03 8.35 20.38
C ASP A 155 10.99 7.53 21.68
N VAL A 156 9.80 7.33 22.26
CA VAL A 156 9.57 6.49 23.45
C VAL A 156 10.10 5.06 23.25
N PHE A 157 9.83 4.47 22.08
CA PHE A 157 10.27 3.10 21.78
C PHE A 157 11.78 3.00 21.52
N VAL A 158 12.38 4.06 20.97
CA VAL A 158 13.82 4.07 20.64
C VAL A 158 14.66 4.24 21.91
N GLU A 159 14.25 5.09 22.85
CA GLU A 159 14.90 5.24 24.16
C GLU A 159 14.85 3.94 24.98
N GLU A 160 13.73 3.21 24.95
CA GLU A 160 13.59 1.92 25.61
C GLU A 160 14.50 0.84 24.98
N LEU A 161 14.58 0.80 23.64
CA LEU A 161 15.46 -0.14 22.92
C LEU A 161 16.95 0.16 23.13
N THR A 162 17.33 1.44 23.22
CA THR A 162 18.72 1.85 23.47
C THR A 162 19.13 1.62 24.92
N ARG A 163 18.24 1.87 25.90
CA ARG A 163 18.47 1.47 27.30
C ARG A 163 18.65 -0.05 27.45
N GLY A 164 17.86 -0.84 26.73
CA GLY A 164 17.99 -2.31 26.73
C GLY A 164 19.30 -2.82 26.13
N ARG A 165 19.90 -2.10 25.16
CA ARG A 165 21.22 -2.43 24.59
C ARG A 165 22.41 -2.00 25.45
N GLN A 166 22.26 -1.01 26.32
CA GLN A 166 23.33 -0.57 27.23
C GLN A 166 23.42 -1.40 28.52
N GLN A 167 22.44 -2.30 28.74
CA GLN A 167 22.40 -3.21 29.89
C GLN A 167 22.79 -4.66 29.54
N GLN A 168 23.27 -4.91 28.32
CA GLN A 168 23.94 -6.14 27.88
C GLN A 168 25.39 -5.84 27.52
#